data_AF-A0A3M6Q139-F1
#
_entry.id   AF-A0A3M6Q139-F1
#
_cell.length_a   1.000
_cell.length_b   1.000
_cell.length_c   1.000
_cell.angle_alpha   90.00
_cell.angle_beta   90.00
_cell.angle_gamma   90.00
#
_symmetry.space_group_name_H-M   'P 1'
#
loop_
_entity.id
_entity.type
_entity.pdbx_description
1 polymer ?
#
loop_
_entity_poly.entity_id
_entity_poly.type
_entity_poly.pdbx_seq_one_letter_code
_entity_poly.pdbx_strand_id
1 'polypeptide(L)'
;MSNRQTHARARSSRGDELALSETTTDAPLLPIEQLARLKEIAPEKVQWLFDKTSEEIVFRHAETRRVNTMTFIDRIAGLVFALLIACAGIGGAIYLAMYDKTVVASIIGGTTLVGLVTAFIAARKS
;
A
#
# COMPACT_ATOMS: atom_id res chain seq x y z
N MET A 1 2.54 11.71 -1.63
CA MET A 1 3.41 12.83 -1.27
C MET A 1 2.53 14.04 -0.98
N SER A 2 2.33 14.36 0.29
CA SER A 2 1.51 15.50 0.72
C SER A 2 2.42 16.48 1.43
N ASN A 3 2.47 17.71 0.94
CA ASN A 3 3.13 18.83 1.61
C ASN A 3 2.01 19.80 1.99
N ARG A 4 1.80 20.02 3.30
CA ARG A 4 0.78 20.95 3.78
C ARG A 4 1.45 22.01 4.64
N GLN A 5 1.37 23.24 4.18
CA GLN A 5 1.78 24.43 4.91
C GLN A 5 0.51 25.10 5.42
N THR A 6 0.33 25.11 6.74
CA THR A 6 -0.78 25.81 7.39
C THR A 6 -0.22 27.06 8.06
N HIS A 7 -0.63 28.22 7.55
CA HIS A 7 -0.37 29.50 8.20
C HIS A 7 -1.65 29.96 8.91
N ALA A 8 -1.63 29.99 10.24
CA ALA A 8 -2.72 30.55 11.05
C ALA A 8 -2.23 31.85 11.69
N ARG A 9 -2.90 32.96 11.37
CA ARG A 9 -2.70 34.26 12.04
C ARG A 9 -3.96 34.59 12.82
N ALA A 10 -3.86 34.63 14.14
CA ALA A 10 -4.93 35.10 15.02
C ALA A 10 -4.53 36.47 15.59
N ARG A 11 -5.36 37.48 15.34
CA ARG A 11 -5.21 38.81 15.93
C ARG A 11 -6.32 38.99 16.96
N SER A 12 -5.93 39.08 18.23
CA SER A 12 -6.86 39.37 19.33
C SER A 12 -7.17 40.87 19.38
N SER A 13 -8.41 41.24 19.75
CA SER A 13 -8.87 42.63 19.91
C SER A 13 -8.04 43.46 20.91
N ARG A 14 -7.23 42.79 21.75
CA ARG A 14 -6.32 43.39 22.73
C ARG A 14 -4.90 43.67 22.20
N GLY A 15 -4.66 43.52 20.90
CA GLY A 15 -3.38 43.83 20.25
C GLY A 15 -2.36 42.69 20.24
N ASP A 16 -2.77 41.48 20.64
CA ASP A 16 -1.88 40.31 20.67
C ASP A 16 -1.97 39.53 19.35
N GLU A 17 -0.82 39.29 18.71
CA GLU A 17 -0.70 38.62 17.42
C GLU A 17 -0.01 37.26 17.59
N LEU A 18 -0.77 36.19 17.39
CA LEU A 18 -0.25 34.81 17.40
C LEU A 18 -0.14 34.33 15.95
N ALA A 19 1.09 34.09 15.50
CA ALA A 19 1.40 33.51 14.20
C ALA A 19 1.90 32.06 14.38
N LEU A 20 1.09 31.08 13.94
CA LEU A 20 1.47 29.67 13.91
C LEU A 20 1.76 29.27 12.45
N SER A 21 2.97 28.76 12.22
CA SER A 21 3.40 28.25 10.91
C SER A 21 3.73 26.77 11.06
N GLU A 22 2.80 25.90 10.65
CA GLU A 22 2.97 24.45 10.69
C GLU A 22 3.29 23.93 9.29
N THR A 23 4.44 23.26 9.15
CA THR A 23 4.84 22.58 7.91
C THR A 23 4.88 21.08 8.19
N THR A 24 3.88 20.36 7.69
CA THR A 24 3.91 18.90 7.68
C THR A 24 4.43 18.46 6.32
N THR A 25 5.67 17.93 6.31
CA THR A 25 6.33 17.42 5.11
C THR A 25 6.66 15.94 5.30
N ASP A 26 6.27 15.14 4.33
CA ASP A 26 6.63 13.73 4.20
C ASP A 26 7.87 13.53 3.30
N ALA A 27 8.54 14.65 2.96
CA ALA A 27 9.77 14.65 2.17
C ALA A 27 10.99 14.45 3.09
N PRO A 28 11.95 13.58 2.72
CA PRO A 28 13.13 13.30 3.53
C PRO A 28 14.16 14.44 3.51
N LEU A 29 13.90 15.50 2.73
CA LEU A 29 14.71 16.71 2.64
C LEU A 29 13.90 17.92 3.08
N LEU A 30 14.59 18.83 3.78
CA LEU A 30 14.04 20.15 4.11
C LEU A 30 13.81 20.96 2.82
N PRO A 31 12.75 21.78 2.77
CA PRO A 31 12.58 22.81 1.75
C PRO A 31 13.86 23.65 1.59
N ILE A 32 14.15 24.05 0.35
CA ILE A 32 15.40 24.75 -0.01
C ILE A 32 15.61 26.02 0.85
N GLU A 33 14.53 26.73 1.19
CA GLU A 33 14.59 27.91 2.06
C GLU A 33 15.04 27.59 3.50
N GLN A 34 14.60 26.46 4.04
CA GLN A 34 14.99 26.00 5.38
C GLN A 34 16.41 25.45 5.36
N LEU A 35 16.82 24.82 4.26
CA LEU A 35 18.19 24.35 4.04
C LEU A 35 19.18 25.52 3.96
N ALA A 36 18.81 26.62 3.31
CA ALA A 36 19.61 27.84 3.24
C ALA A 36 19.80 28.47 4.62
N ARG A 37 18.74 28.56 5.44
CA ARG A 37 18.84 29.00 6.84
C ARG A 37 19.69 28.06 7.69
N LEU A 38 19.57 26.74 7.49
CA LEU A 38 20.40 25.77 8.21
C LEU A 38 21.89 25.93 7.87
N LYS A 39 22.21 26.22 6.60
CA LYS A 39 23.57 26.51 6.14
C LYS A 39 24.15 27.78 6.79
N GLU A 40 23.31 28.80 7.01
CA GLU A 40 23.71 30.03 7.71
C GLU A 40 23.98 29.80 9.21
N ILE A 41 23.22 28.92 9.85
CA ILE A 41 23.29 28.67 11.30
C ILE A 41 24.36 27.62 11.66
N ALA A 42 24.46 26.54 10.88
CA ALA A 42 25.31 25.39 11.16
C ALA A 42 25.68 24.68 9.84
N PRO A 43 26.68 25.18 9.09
CA PRO A 43 27.04 24.67 7.77
C PRO A 43 27.48 23.21 7.79
N GLU A 44 28.07 22.72 8.88
CA GLU A 44 28.51 21.34 9.06
C GLU A 44 27.36 20.34 9.18
N LYS A 45 26.19 20.78 9.63
CA LYS A 45 25.00 19.92 9.79
C LYS A 45 24.27 19.67 8.47
N VAL A 46 24.55 20.47 7.44
CA VAL A 46 23.99 20.30 6.10
C VAL A 46 24.43 18.98 5.49
N GLN A 47 25.72 18.63 5.62
CA GLN A 47 26.23 17.35 5.11
C GLN A 47 25.61 16.16 5.87
N TRP A 48 25.55 16.25 7.20
CA TRP A 48 24.91 15.23 8.04
C TRP A 48 23.44 14.99 7.65
N LEU A 49 22.71 16.05 7.29
CA LEU A 49 21.33 15.93 6.83
C LEU A 49 21.24 15.14 5.51
N PHE A 50 22.10 15.43 4.54
CA PHE A 50 22.14 14.67 3.27
C PHE A 50 22.50 13.20 3.49
N ASP A 51 23.41 12.91 4.40
CA ASP A 51 23.79 11.54 4.75
C ASP A 51 22.60 10.80 5.37
N LYS A 52 21.88 11.44 6.31
CA LYS A 52 20.68 10.86 6.94
C LYS A 52 19.52 10.69 5.96
N THR A 53 19.30 11.64 5.07
CA THR A 53 18.32 11.51 3.99
C THR A 53 18.65 10.32 3.09
N SER A 54 19.92 10.13 2.76
CA SER A 54 20.35 9.01 1.90
C SER A 54 20.11 7.66 2.59
N GLU A 55 20.44 7.54 3.87
CA GLU A 55 20.13 6.35 4.68
C GLU A 55 18.62 6.04 4.69
N GLU A 56 17.78 7.05 4.89
CA GLU A 56 16.32 6.91 4.91
C GLU A 56 15.76 6.46 3.55
N ILE A 57 16.27 7.01 2.44
CA ILE A 57 15.85 6.61 1.09
C ILE A 57 16.18 5.13 0.84
N VAL A 58 17.39 4.69 1.22
CA VAL A 58 17.81 3.29 1.09
C VAL A 58 16.91 2.38 1.92
N PHE A 59 16.58 2.78 3.16
CA PHE A 59 15.65 2.05 4.01
C PHE A 59 14.27 1.92 3.37
N ARG A 60 13.69 3.04 2.89
CA ARG A 60 12.39 3.05 2.21
C ARG A 60 12.37 2.17 0.96
N HIS A 61 13.45 2.15 0.18
CA HIS A 61 13.56 1.26 -0.98
C HIS A 61 13.65 -0.21 -0.57
N ALA A 62 14.41 -0.54 0.47
CA ALA A 62 14.50 -1.89 0.99
C ALA A 62 13.15 -2.38 1.53
N GLU A 63 12.43 -1.53 2.28
CA GLU A 63 11.11 -1.83 2.81
C GLU A 63 10.07 -1.98 1.69
N THR A 64 10.05 -1.05 0.72
CA THR A 64 9.17 -1.15 -0.46
C THR A 64 9.41 -2.44 -1.22
N ARG A 65 10.68 -2.84 -1.41
CA ARG A 65 11.03 -4.11 -2.06
C ARG A 65 10.51 -5.31 -1.26
N ARG A 66 10.70 -5.31 0.06
CA ARG A 66 10.21 -6.37 0.95
C ARG A 66 8.69 -6.50 0.90
N VAL A 67 7.97 -5.39 1.04
CA VAL A 67 6.50 -5.35 0.98
C VAL A 67 6.00 -5.84 -0.38
N ASN A 68 6.62 -5.40 -1.48
CA ASN A 68 6.25 -5.84 -2.82
C ASN A 68 6.50 -7.34 -3.02
N THR A 69 7.62 -7.88 -2.51
CA THR A 69 7.90 -9.32 -2.59
C THR A 69 6.91 -10.13 -1.76
N MET A 70 6.58 -9.70 -0.54
CA MET A 70 5.57 -10.38 0.29
C MET A 70 4.20 -10.36 -0.39
N THR A 71 3.77 -9.20 -0.90
CA THR A 71 2.50 -9.06 -1.64
C THR A 71 2.48 -9.95 -2.89
N PHE A 72 3.61 -10.07 -3.58
CA PHE A 72 3.73 -10.94 -4.75
C PHE A 72 3.57 -12.41 -4.37
N ILE A 73 4.22 -12.86 -3.29
CA ILE A 73 4.10 -14.24 -2.79
C ILE A 73 2.66 -14.54 -2.38
N ASP A 74 1.99 -13.65 -1.65
CA ASP A 74 0.60 -13.83 -1.23
C ASP A 74 -0.35 -13.96 -2.43
N ARG A 75 -0.14 -13.13 -3.47
CA ARG A 75 -0.92 -13.21 -4.71
C ARG A 75 -0.70 -14.52 -5.47
N ILE A 76 0.56 -14.99 -5.55
CA ILE A 76 0.86 -16.28 -6.18
C ILE A 76 0.26 -17.41 -5.37
N ALA A 77 0.39 -17.41 -4.04
CA ALA A 77 -0.19 -18.43 -3.17
C ALA A 77 -1.71 -18.48 -3.36
N GLY A 78 -2.39 -17.33 -3.35
CA GLY A 78 -3.82 -17.24 -3.62
C GLY A 78 -4.23 -17.82 -4.96
N LEU A 79 -3.45 -17.55 -6.02
CA LEU A 79 -3.69 -18.11 -7.36
C LEU A 79 -3.52 -19.64 -7.39
N VAL A 80 -2.51 -20.16 -6.71
CA VAL A 80 -2.26 -21.61 -6.60
C VAL A 80 -3.42 -22.29 -5.86
N PHE A 81 -3.89 -21.75 -4.74
CA PHE A 81 -5.05 -22.29 -4.03
C PHE A 81 -6.33 -22.22 -4.88
N ALA A 82 -6.54 -21.11 -5.60
CA ALA A 82 -7.67 -20.99 -6.52
C ALA A 82 -7.64 -22.07 -7.61
N LEU A 83 -6.47 -22.34 -8.18
CA LEU A 83 -6.28 -23.41 -9.15
C LEU A 83 -6.61 -24.80 -8.56
N LEU A 84 -6.13 -25.10 -7.35
CA LEU A 84 -6.40 -26.37 -6.68
C LEU A 84 -7.89 -26.57 -6.42
N ILE A 85 -8.58 -25.53 -5.94
CA ILE A 85 -10.03 -25.56 -5.70
C ILE A 85 -10.78 -25.74 -7.02
N ALA A 86 -10.36 -25.07 -8.10
CA ALA A 86 -10.95 -25.23 -9.42
C ALA A 86 -10.80 -26.66 -9.93
N CYS A 87 -9.60 -27.23 -9.86
CA CYS A 87 -9.33 -28.61 -10.27
C CYS A 87 -10.13 -29.62 -9.45
N ALA A 88 -10.20 -29.45 -8.13
CA ALA A 88 -10.98 -30.33 -7.26
C ALA A 88 -12.49 -30.21 -7.52
N GLY A 89 -12.99 -28.98 -7.69
CA GLY A 89 -14.40 -28.70 -7.95
C GLY A 89 -14.89 -29.24 -9.30
N ILE A 90 -14.15 -28.92 -10.37
CA ILE A 90 -14.47 -29.39 -11.72
C ILE A 90 -14.22 -30.89 -11.84
N GLY A 91 -13.11 -31.41 -11.30
CA GLY A 91 -12.81 -32.84 -11.28
C GLY A 91 -13.87 -33.65 -10.55
N GLY A 92 -14.32 -33.18 -9.38
CA GLY A 92 -15.41 -33.80 -8.64
C GLY A 92 -16.74 -33.76 -9.40
N ALA A 93 -17.05 -32.64 -10.07
CA ALA A 93 -18.24 -32.52 -10.91
C ALA A 93 -18.21 -33.50 -12.10
N ILE A 94 -17.08 -33.62 -12.80
CA ILE A 94 -16.90 -34.57 -13.91
C ILE A 94 -17.06 -36.01 -13.40
N TYR A 95 -16.42 -36.35 -12.29
CA TYR A 95 -16.54 -37.69 -11.70
C TYR A 95 -17.99 -38.03 -11.39
N LEU A 96 -18.74 -37.12 -10.75
CA LEU A 96 -20.16 -37.31 -10.45
C LEU A 96 -21.05 -37.43 -11.69
N ALA A 97 -20.71 -36.72 -12.77
CA ALA A 97 -21.43 -36.80 -14.04
C ALA A 97 -21.29 -38.19 -14.68
N MET A 98 -20.16 -38.88 -14.49
CA MET A 98 -19.96 -40.25 -15.00
C MET A 98 -20.83 -41.31 -14.30
N TYR A 99 -21.33 -41.04 -13.09
CA TYR A 99 -22.21 -41.95 -12.34
C TYR A 99 -23.71 -41.57 -12.47
N ASP A 100 -24.10 -40.93 -13.59
CA ASP A 100 -25.47 -40.47 -13.87
C ASP A 100 -26.06 -39.46 -12.85
N LYS A 101 -25.25 -38.93 -11.93
CA LYS A 101 -25.67 -37.88 -10.98
C LYS A 101 -25.55 -36.48 -11.60
N THR A 102 -26.13 -36.30 -12.78
CA THR A 102 -26.03 -35.08 -13.60
C THR A 102 -26.51 -33.81 -12.89
N VAL A 103 -27.58 -33.89 -12.09
CA VAL A 103 -28.10 -32.75 -11.31
C VAL A 103 -27.12 -32.31 -10.22
N VAL A 104 -26.48 -33.25 -9.53
CA VAL A 104 -25.51 -32.93 -8.47
C VAL A 104 -24.22 -32.39 -9.09
N ALA A 105 -23.79 -32.97 -10.21
CA ALA A 105 -22.63 -32.50 -10.96
C ALA A 105 -22.80 -31.06 -11.47
N SER A 106 -23.99 -30.70 -11.97
CA SER A 106 -24.24 -29.35 -12.48
C SER A 106 -24.24 -28.30 -11.37
N ILE A 107 -24.81 -28.61 -10.20
CA ILE A 107 -24.79 -27.72 -9.04
C ILE A 107 -23.35 -27.52 -8.55
N ILE A 108 -22.57 -28.57 -8.40
CA ILE A 108 -21.19 -28.47 -7.91
C ILE A 108 -20.30 -27.73 -8.90
N GLY A 109 -20.38 -28.06 -10.19
CA GLY A 109 -19.61 -27.36 -11.24
C GLY A 109 -20.02 -25.89 -11.38
N GLY A 110 -21.32 -25.59 -11.31
CA GLY A 110 -21.83 -24.23 -11.39
C GLY A 110 -21.43 -23.38 -10.17
N THR A 111 -21.60 -23.91 -8.97
CA THR A 111 -21.25 -23.19 -7.72
C THR A 111 -19.74 -22.96 -7.60
N THR A 112 -18.90 -23.90 -8.03
CA THR A 112 -17.43 -23.71 -8.03
C THR A 112 -16.99 -22.63 -9.01
N LEU A 113 -17.56 -22.56 -10.21
CA LEU A 113 -17.27 -21.49 -11.17
C LEU A 113 -17.70 -20.11 -10.63
N VAL A 114 -18.94 -19.98 -10.14
CA VAL A 114 -19.47 -18.73 -9.61
C VAL A 114 -18.70 -18.29 -8.36
N GLY A 115 -18.40 -19.22 -7.46
CA GLY A 115 -17.59 -18.97 -6.26
C GLY A 115 -16.19 -18.46 -6.59
N LEU A 116 -15.55 -19.03 -7.61
CA LEU A 116 -14.22 -18.60 -8.04
C LEU A 116 -14.26 -17.19 -8.67
N VAL A 117 -15.20 -16.92 -9.59
CA VAL A 117 -15.34 -15.58 -10.20
C VAL A 117 -15.62 -14.51 -9.16
N THR A 118 -16.52 -14.78 -8.21
CA THR A 118 -16.85 -13.84 -7.13
C THR A 118 -15.66 -13.59 -6.21
N ALA A 119 -14.90 -14.62 -5.84
CA ALA A 119 -13.68 -14.48 -5.05
C ALA A 119 -12.62 -13.61 -5.76
N PHE A 120 -12.41 -13.79 -7.07
CA PHE A 120 -11.48 -12.95 -7.84
C PHE A 120 -11.93 -11.49 -7.93
N ILE A 121 -13.23 -11.23 -8.10
CA ILE A 121 -13.77 -9.86 -8.11
C ILE A 121 -13.59 -9.20 -6.74
N ALA A 122 -13.89 -9.92 -5.66
CA ALA A 122 -13.70 -9.42 -4.29
C ALA A 122 -12.23 -9.13 -3.99
N ALA A 123 -11.31 -10.01 -4.42
CA ALA A 123 -9.87 -9.83 -4.24
C ALA A 123 -9.31 -8.59 -4.94
N ARG A 124 -9.92 -8.14 -6.06
CA ARG A 124 -9.49 -6.94 -6.78
C ARG A 124 -9.87 -5.63 -6.06
N LYS A 125 -10.83 -5.67 -5.13
CA LYS A 125 -11.31 -4.50 -4.39
C LYS A 125 -10.53 -4.25 -3.09
N SER A 126 -9.76 -5.24 -2.63
CA SER A 126 -8.86 -5.14 -1.48
C SER A 126 -7.46 -4.71 -1.89
#